data_AF-A0A9P0BVL1-F1
#
_entry.id   AF-A0A9P0BVL1-F1
#
_cell.length_a   1.000
_cell.length_b   1.000
_cell.length_c   1.000
_cell.angle_alpha   90.00
_cell.angle_beta   90.00
_cell.angle_gamma   90.00
#
_symmetry.space_group_name_H-M   'P 1'
#
loop_
_entity.id
_entity.type
_entity.pdbx_description
1 polymer ?
#
loop_
_entity_poly.entity_id
_entity_poly.type
_entity_poly.pdbx_seq_one_letter_code
_entity_poly.pdbx_strand_id
1 'polypeptide(L)'
;MLTPHFKLNQDSNRIYINVHAPYTNIGDTEIDVDGENFLFVSSPYFLRLRLPGRIVDNDSSKGSYICHSGDFNLTFDKETPGEHFENLDMITSLLAPRDIPDINPSLVEMLEEDGITLENEGDADDDDYSNKFSFGFANKMTTEFSNIGIEFPQIFELKVPENVTIDDRHIKRMQHEDDKFSSDHYLADFYDEELLAPYLSAVANWDSPSFNKEIEFSEDEVGVLKELPSKHYLLTKSEYKQVLYGLVDILYAYCYDKRTTLNESTVESSWTINKLSSTLSWFCTFHDMRQVLIACYRRALIHPIFRNFELCNKVRNDLISLLKKGKKFVIKCMIDIHQMFNTSNDARYILNQLYIKDYLIFLQKCRPEELVELYNNIANVEITKTDLELDLVELEEAAELVKQEEVDSVMENEMAVKMASMSLLTGLRRPNPAYIDDDSDSSDSSDSSSDSSDSSSDSSDDSSDVLDSDDDPS
;
A
#
# COMPACT_ATOMS: atom_id res chain seq x y z
N MET A 1 14.12 8.33 -0.68
CA MET A 1 15.01 9.52 -0.82
C MET A 1 16.23 9.38 0.08
N LEU A 2 17.37 9.95 -0.31
CA LEU A 2 18.62 9.96 0.48
C LEU A 2 18.93 11.37 1.01
N THR A 3 19.43 11.49 2.24
CA THR A 3 20.01 12.76 2.71
C THR A 3 21.44 12.89 2.14
N PRO A 4 21.75 13.90 1.30
CA PRO A 4 23.10 14.10 0.79
C PRO A 4 24.06 14.56 1.90
N HIS A 5 25.36 14.33 1.73
CA HIS A 5 26.35 14.94 2.62
C HIS A 5 26.45 16.44 2.32
N PHE A 6 26.45 17.28 3.35
CA PHE A 6 26.52 18.73 3.18
C PHE A 6 27.45 19.39 4.21
N LYS A 7 27.86 20.63 3.91
CA LYS A 7 28.67 21.50 4.79
C LYS A 7 28.21 22.94 4.64
N LEU A 8 28.25 23.71 5.73
CA LEU A 8 27.97 25.15 5.72
C LEU A 8 29.21 25.93 6.14
N ASN A 9 29.44 27.07 5.49
CA ASN A 9 30.40 28.09 5.90
C ASN A 9 29.72 29.46 5.86
N GLN A 10 30.28 30.48 6.52
CA GLN A 10 29.73 31.83 6.51
C GLN A 10 30.81 32.91 6.53
N ASP A 11 30.47 34.07 5.95
CA ASP A 11 31.14 35.35 6.16
C ASP A 11 30.21 36.27 6.99
N SER A 12 30.63 37.52 7.23
CA SER A 12 29.78 38.52 7.89
C SER A 12 28.45 38.80 7.16
N ASN A 13 28.41 38.60 5.84
CA ASN A 13 27.26 38.98 5.00
C ASN A 13 26.56 37.78 4.34
N ARG A 14 27.22 36.61 4.29
CA ARG A 14 26.83 35.49 3.41
C ARG A 14 26.90 34.15 4.10
N ILE A 15 26.14 33.19 3.58
CA ILE A 15 26.30 31.77 3.85
C ILE A 15 26.66 31.04 2.55
N TYR A 16 27.47 29.98 2.69
CA TYR A 16 27.86 29.08 1.62
C TYR A 16 27.42 27.67 2.03
N ILE A 17 26.55 27.06 1.21
CA ILE A 17 26.00 25.72 1.45
C ILE A 17 26.52 24.80 0.36
N ASN A 18 27.35 23.83 0.74
CA ASN A 18 27.94 22.87 -0.18
C ASN A 18 27.26 21.52 0.00
N VAL A 19 26.61 20.99 -1.03
CA VAL A 19 25.83 19.74 -1.03
C VAL A 19 26.44 18.75 -2.01
N HIS A 20 26.85 17.58 -1.50
CA HIS A 20 27.43 16.49 -2.28
C HIS A 20 26.33 15.51 -2.70
N ALA A 21 25.91 15.60 -3.97
CA ALA A 21 24.82 14.85 -4.56
C ALA A 21 25.23 14.30 -5.95
N PRO A 22 26.15 13.31 -6.01
CA PRO A 22 26.66 12.76 -7.25
C PRO A 22 25.59 11.95 -8.00
N TYR A 23 25.73 11.91 -9.33
CA TYR A 23 24.83 11.22 -10.29
C TYR A 23 23.39 11.76 -10.35
N THR A 24 23.16 12.98 -9.86
CA THR A 24 21.90 13.72 -10.01
C THR A 24 21.68 14.20 -11.45
N ASN A 25 20.41 14.31 -11.85
CA ASN A 25 20.04 15.12 -13.00
C ASN A 25 19.93 16.59 -12.56
N ILE A 26 20.71 17.46 -13.20
CA ILE A 26 20.73 18.91 -12.91
C ILE A 26 19.41 19.58 -13.34
N GLY A 27 18.71 19.03 -14.33
CA GLY A 27 17.40 19.52 -14.77
C GLY A 27 16.29 19.28 -13.72
N ASP A 28 16.46 18.26 -12.87
CA ASP A 28 15.50 17.88 -11.83
C ASP A 28 15.96 18.40 -10.45
N THR A 29 16.75 19.48 -10.40
CA THR A 29 17.27 20.08 -9.16
C THR A 29 16.47 21.32 -8.78
N GLU A 30 15.59 21.18 -7.80
CA GLU A 30 14.85 22.29 -7.18
C GLU A 30 15.58 22.78 -5.92
N ILE A 31 15.60 24.11 -5.73
CA ILE A 31 16.19 24.78 -4.58
C ILE A 31 15.23 25.89 -4.15
N ASP A 32 14.85 25.90 -2.88
CA ASP A 32 13.91 26.86 -2.30
C ASP A 32 14.40 27.38 -0.94
N VAL A 33 14.04 28.63 -0.61
CA VAL A 33 14.56 29.39 0.53
C VAL A 33 13.47 30.26 1.16
N ASP A 34 12.98 29.83 2.33
CA ASP A 34 11.99 30.53 3.13
C ASP A 34 12.60 30.98 4.47
N GLY A 35 13.36 32.08 4.43
CA GLY A 35 13.91 32.76 5.60
C GLY A 35 14.89 31.93 6.43
N GLU A 36 14.37 31.19 7.42
CA GLU A 36 15.15 30.23 8.22
C GLU A 36 15.27 28.85 7.53
N ASN A 37 14.39 28.55 6.58
CA ASN A 37 14.34 27.26 5.89
C ASN A 37 15.17 27.29 4.60
N PHE A 38 15.92 26.23 4.34
CA PHE A 38 16.54 25.94 3.05
C PHE A 38 16.14 24.53 2.61
N LEU A 39 15.72 24.40 1.35
CA LEU A 39 15.29 23.15 0.73
C LEU A 39 16.10 22.88 -0.54
N PHE A 40 16.54 21.63 -0.71
CA PHE A 40 17.19 21.12 -1.91
C PHE A 40 16.60 19.75 -2.25
N VAL A 41 16.07 19.61 -3.46
CA VAL A 41 15.50 18.37 -3.99
C VAL A 41 16.19 18.07 -5.31
N SER A 42 16.80 16.89 -5.43
CA SER A 42 17.36 16.44 -6.71
C SER A 42 17.50 14.93 -6.69
N SER A 43 16.63 14.24 -7.41
CA SER A 43 16.45 12.78 -7.27
C SER A 43 17.76 12.00 -7.41
N PRO A 44 18.10 11.07 -6.49
CA PRO A 44 17.30 10.54 -5.38
C PRO A 44 17.42 11.32 -4.04
N TYR A 45 18.10 12.46 -4.03
CA TYR A 45 18.46 13.21 -2.83
C TYR A 45 17.39 14.23 -2.40
N PHE A 46 17.27 14.41 -1.09
CA PHE A 46 16.42 15.40 -0.45
C PHE A 46 17.13 15.95 0.79
N LEU A 47 17.20 17.28 0.92
CA LEU A 47 17.79 17.96 2.06
C LEU A 47 16.92 19.15 2.47
N ARG A 48 16.48 19.16 3.73
CA ARG A 48 15.84 20.31 4.36
C ARG A 48 16.68 20.75 5.56
N LEU A 49 17.09 22.01 5.56
CA LEU A 49 17.83 22.63 6.65
C LEU A 49 16.97 23.70 7.34
N ARG A 50 17.14 23.85 8.64
CA ARG A 50 16.70 25.04 9.39
C ARG A 50 17.95 25.74 9.91
N LEU A 51 18.19 26.95 9.42
CA LEU A 51 19.34 27.76 9.76
C LEU A 51 19.11 28.52 11.08
N PRO A 52 20.18 28.84 11.84
CA PRO A 52 20.07 29.58 13.10
C PRO A 52 19.63 31.05 12.95
N GLY A 53 19.64 31.57 11.73
CA GLY A 53 19.28 32.93 11.36
C GLY A 53 18.85 32.99 9.89
N ARG A 54 18.36 34.15 9.45
CA ARG A 54 17.62 34.28 8.18
C ARG A 54 18.51 34.59 6.99
N ILE A 55 18.20 33.94 5.87
CA ILE A 55 18.80 34.17 4.56
C ILE A 55 17.72 34.61 3.57
N VAL A 56 18.13 35.28 2.50
CA VAL A 56 17.19 35.82 1.50
C VAL A 56 17.69 35.49 0.11
N ASP A 57 16.85 34.82 -0.68
CA ASP A 57 17.14 34.62 -2.10
C ASP A 57 16.89 35.90 -2.91
N ASN A 58 17.88 36.31 -3.70
CA ASN A 58 17.91 37.59 -4.43
C ASN A 58 18.77 37.44 -5.71
N ASP A 59 18.79 38.46 -6.57
CA ASP A 59 19.70 38.57 -7.74
C ASP A 59 21.21 38.37 -7.45
N SER A 60 21.59 38.37 -6.16
CA SER A 60 22.97 38.12 -5.70
C SER A 60 23.28 36.67 -5.33
N SER A 61 22.26 35.82 -5.19
CA SER A 61 22.38 34.38 -4.92
C SER A 61 23.02 33.64 -6.09
N LYS A 62 23.76 32.57 -5.79
CA LYS A 62 24.49 31.79 -6.82
C LYS A 62 24.56 30.31 -6.48
N GLY A 63 24.04 29.47 -7.37
CA GLY A 63 24.34 28.05 -7.43
C GLY A 63 25.40 27.73 -8.49
N SER A 64 26.23 26.71 -8.23
CA SER A 64 27.17 26.16 -9.22
C SER A 64 27.45 24.69 -8.93
N TYR A 65 27.48 23.85 -9.97
CA TYR A 65 27.67 22.40 -9.86
C TYR A 65 29.03 21.97 -10.42
N ILE A 66 29.78 21.19 -9.64
CA ILE A 66 31.10 20.65 -10.03
C ILE A 66 30.92 19.20 -10.49
N CYS A 67 30.67 19.02 -11.79
CA CYS A 67 30.42 17.71 -12.41
C CYS A 67 31.50 16.65 -12.16
N HIS A 68 32.75 17.02 -11.86
CA HIS A 68 33.80 16.05 -11.54
C HIS A 68 33.69 15.44 -10.14
N SER A 69 33.13 16.16 -9.17
CA SER A 69 33.02 15.72 -7.77
C SER A 69 31.59 15.49 -7.29
N GLY A 70 30.58 15.98 -8.01
CA GLY A 70 29.17 15.88 -7.60
C GLY A 70 28.74 16.92 -6.58
N ASP A 71 29.50 18.01 -6.42
CA ASP A 71 29.22 19.05 -5.43
C ASP A 71 28.45 20.23 -6.02
N PHE A 72 27.29 20.53 -5.45
CA PHE A 72 26.61 21.82 -5.58
C PHE A 72 27.18 22.80 -4.56
N ASN A 73 27.62 23.97 -5.00
CA ASN A 73 28.08 25.07 -4.15
C ASN A 73 27.08 26.21 -4.31
N LEU A 74 26.34 26.49 -3.24
CA LEU A 74 25.24 27.46 -3.20
C LEU A 74 25.63 28.63 -2.28
N THR A 75 25.30 29.86 -2.67
CA THR A 75 25.65 31.08 -1.94
C THR A 75 24.41 31.96 -1.79
N PHE A 76 24.09 32.36 -0.56
CA PHE A 76 22.96 33.24 -0.24
C PHE A 76 23.43 34.41 0.65
N ASP A 77 22.77 35.55 0.54
CA ASP A 77 22.98 36.71 1.42
C ASP A 77 22.13 36.56 2.70
N LYS A 78 22.64 37.05 3.83
CA LYS A 78 21.93 37.06 5.13
C LYS A 78 20.94 38.22 5.20
N GLU A 79 19.79 38.01 5.85
CA GLU A 79 18.79 39.08 6.05
C GLU A 79 19.36 40.21 6.92
N THR A 80 20.17 39.89 7.93
CA THR A 80 20.85 40.90 8.76
C THR A 80 22.38 40.86 8.57
N PRO A 81 22.98 41.84 7.88
CA PRO A 81 24.44 41.87 7.67
C PRO A 81 25.20 42.09 8.98
N GLY A 82 26.18 41.22 9.25
CA GLY A 82 26.98 41.21 10.47
C GLY A 82 26.54 40.16 11.51
N GLU A 83 25.40 39.50 11.31
CA GLU A 83 24.94 38.39 12.14
C GLU A 83 25.81 37.13 11.93
N HIS A 84 26.13 36.45 13.02
CA HIS A 84 26.94 35.23 13.02
C HIS A 84 26.06 34.05 13.44
N PHE A 85 25.82 33.11 12.53
CA PHE A 85 25.00 31.94 12.82
C PHE A 85 25.84 30.98 13.67
N GLU A 86 25.41 30.70 14.91
CA GLU A 86 26.15 29.77 15.77
C GLU A 86 25.92 28.32 15.34
N ASN A 87 26.85 27.43 15.73
CA ASN A 87 26.71 25.97 15.55
C ASN A 87 26.59 25.47 14.10
N LEU A 88 27.11 26.18 13.08
CA LEU A 88 27.12 25.70 11.68
C LEU A 88 27.86 24.37 11.44
N ASP A 89 28.71 23.93 12.38
CA ASP A 89 29.34 22.60 12.35
C ASP A 89 28.42 21.48 12.90
N MET A 90 27.36 21.83 13.63
CA MET A 90 26.45 20.89 14.28
C MET A 90 25.36 20.42 13.31
N ILE A 91 25.79 19.72 12.26
CA ILE A 91 25.00 19.17 11.13
C ILE A 91 23.64 18.57 11.56
N THR A 92 23.59 17.84 12.68
CA THR A 92 22.36 17.21 13.22
C THR A 92 21.34 18.19 13.79
N SER A 93 21.73 19.42 14.14
CA SER A 93 20.84 20.50 14.59
C SER A 93 20.45 21.48 13.49
N LEU A 94 21.15 21.43 12.34
CA LEU A 94 20.93 22.29 11.17
C LEU A 94 20.09 21.59 10.11
N LEU A 95 20.13 20.26 10.05
CA LEU A 95 19.01 19.48 9.51
C LEU A 95 17.73 20.01 10.17
N ALA A 96 16.79 20.48 9.36
CA ALA A 96 15.44 20.73 9.87
C ALA A 96 14.98 19.41 10.49
N PRO A 97 14.60 19.37 11.78
CA PRO A 97 14.34 18.10 12.43
C PRO A 97 13.31 17.27 11.67
N ARG A 98 13.48 15.94 11.69
CA ARG A 98 12.35 15.04 11.40
C ARG A 98 11.31 15.06 12.52
N ASP A 99 11.56 15.86 13.56
CA ASP A 99 10.59 16.40 14.50
C ASP A 99 9.63 17.35 13.77
N ILE A 100 8.74 16.74 12.98
CA ILE A 100 7.32 16.95 13.26
C ILE A 100 7.16 16.87 14.79
N PRO A 101 6.66 17.92 15.47
CA PRO A 101 6.56 17.92 16.93
C PRO A 101 5.75 16.71 17.40
N ASP A 102 6.05 16.19 18.60
CA ASP A 102 5.45 14.94 19.08
C ASP A 102 3.92 15.08 19.17
N ILE A 103 3.21 14.50 18.17
CA ILE A 103 1.90 14.95 17.64
C ILE A 103 0.73 14.77 18.61
N ASN A 104 0.99 14.35 19.84
CA ASN A 104 -0.01 14.13 20.88
C ASN A 104 0.28 14.96 22.15
N PRO A 105 0.31 16.31 22.08
CA PRO A 105 0.50 17.18 23.25
C PRO A 105 -0.66 17.11 24.25
N SER A 106 -1.80 16.52 23.86
CA SER A 106 -2.95 16.27 24.77
C SER A 106 -2.75 15.08 25.72
N LEU A 107 -1.64 14.32 25.63
CA LEU A 107 -1.34 13.20 26.52
C LEU A 107 -0.55 13.68 27.73
N VAL A 108 -1.26 14.14 28.76
CA VAL A 108 -0.69 14.80 29.95
C VAL A 108 0.32 13.91 30.69
N GLU A 109 1.52 14.45 30.92
CA GLU A 109 2.49 13.89 31.87
C GLU A 109 1.99 14.04 33.32
N MET A 110 1.15 13.10 33.77
CA MET A 110 0.82 12.94 35.18
C MET A 110 1.77 11.94 35.86
N LEU A 111 2.41 12.37 36.93
CA LEU A 111 3.38 11.58 37.69
C LEU A 111 2.68 10.45 38.47
N GLU A 112 3.09 9.21 38.17
CA GLU A 112 2.90 7.99 38.96
C GLU A 112 1.46 7.61 39.39
N GLU A 113 0.73 6.97 38.48
CA GLU A 113 0.07 5.68 38.77
C GLU A 113 -0.05 4.85 37.46
N ASP A 114 -0.61 3.62 37.52
CA ASP A 114 -0.50 2.63 36.44
C ASP A 114 -0.91 3.18 35.06
N GLY A 115 -0.01 2.99 34.08
CA GLY A 115 0.18 3.97 33.00
C GLY A 115 -0.89 4.08 31.90
N ILE A 116 -2.06 3.45 32.08
CA ILE A 116 -3.27 3.64 31.28
C ILE A 116 -4.43 3.83 32.25
N THR A 117 -5.01 5.02 32.30
CA THR A 117 -6.19 5.31 33.12
C THR A 117 -7.45 5.15 32.28
N LEU A 118 -8.36 4.27 32.74
CA LEU A 118 -9.68 4.09 32.13
C LEU A 118 -10.70 5.01 32.79
N GLU A 119 -11.15 6.02 32.05
CA GLU A 119 -12.22 6.90 32.51
C GLU A 119 -13.57 6.16 32.49
N ASN A 120 -14.47 6.57 33.40
CA ASN A 120 -15.87 6.18 33.31
C ASN A 120 -16.58 7.10 32.33
N GLU A 121 -17.57 6.54 31.63
CA GLU A 121 -18.57 7.28 30.84
C GLU A 121 -19.49 8.08 31.80
N GLY A 122 -18.95 9.15 32.38
CA GLY A 122 -19.75 10.26 32.90
C GLY A 122 -20.12 11.18 31.73
N ASP A 123 -21.33 11.76 31.77
CA ASP A 123 -21.98 12.50 30.68
C ASP A 123 -20.99 13.28 29.81
N ALA A 124 -20.64 12.71 28.65
CA ALA A 124 -19.85 13.39 27.65
C ALA A 124 -20.75 14.43 26.96
N ASP A 125 -20.48 15.70 27.18
CA ASP A 125 -21.16 16.79 26.49
C ASP A 125 -20.98 16.60 24.96
N ASP A 126 -22.09 16.35 24.26
CA ASP A 126 -22.15 16.00 22.82
C ASP A 126 -21.70 17.15 21.87
N ASP A 127 -21.21 18.25 22.45
CA ASP A 127 -20.86 19.51 21.78
C ASP A 127 -19.37 19.67 21.46
N ASP A 128 -18.47 18.73 21.84
CA ASP A 128 -17.09 18.76 21.31
C ASP A 128 -17.03 18.30 19.85
N TYR A 129 -17.34 19.25 18.97
CA TYR A 129 -17.28 19.14 17.53
C TYR A 129 -15.89 18.73 16.99
N SER A 130 -14.79 18.90 17.76
CA SER A 130 -13.45 18.59 17.27
C SER A 130 -13.16 17.08 17.25
N ASN A 131 -13.65 16.33 18.25
CA ASN A 131 -13.46 14.88 18.34
C ASN A 131 -14.29 14.08 17.32
N LYS A 132 -15.25 14.71 16.64
CA LYS A 132 -16.06 14.05 15.58
C LYS A 132 -15.27 13.84 14.28
N PHE A 133 -14.15 14.54 14.11
CA PHE A 133 -13.28 14.51 12.92
C PHE A 133 -11.82 14.13 13.22
N SER A 134 -11.48 13.80 14.46
CA SER A 134 -10.12 13.45 14.86
C SER A 134 -9.64 12.12 14.27
N PHE A 135 -8.32 11.89 14.32
CA PHE A 135 -7.67 10.69 13.79
C PHE A 135 -6.38 10.36 14.57
N GLY A 136 -5.57 9.45 14.04
CA GLY A 136 -4.36 8.97 14.69
C GLY A 136 -4.66 8.02 15.86
N PHE A 137 -3.65 7.72 16.66
CA PHE A 137 -3.80 6.84 17.83
C PHE A 137 -4.94 7.31 18.75
N ALA A 138 -5.89 6.41 19.03
CA ALA A 138 -7.08 6.64 19.85
C ALA A 138 -7.93 7.87 19.46
N ASN A 139 -7.89 8.30 18.19
CA ASN A 139 -8.59 9.49 17.68
C ASN A 139 -8.30 10.77 18.51
N LYS A 140 -7.06 10.96 19.00
CA LYS A 140 -6.67 12.13 19.80
C LYS A 140 -6.02 13.28 19.01
N MET A 141 -5.74 13.10 17.71
CA MET A 141 -5.23 14.17 16.85
C MET A 141 -6.38 14.90 16.14
N THR A 142 -6.52 16.20 16.36
CA THR A 142 -7.65 17.01 15.84
C THR A 142 -7.26 18.01 14.75
N THR A 143 -6.20 18.82 14.94
CA THR A 143 -5.99 20.04 14.12
C THR A 143 -4.59 20.33 13.62
N GLU A 144 -3.54 19.61 14.05
CA GLU A 144 -2.15 19.95 13.66
C GLU A 144 -1.79 19.54 12.21
N PHE A 145 -2.59 18.68 11.58
CA PHE A 145 -2.34 18.09 10.25
C PHE A 145 -3.55 18.18 9.31
N SER A 146 -3.94 19.41 8.94
CA SER A 146 -4.87 19.63 7.82
C SER A 146 -4.27 19.16 6.49
N ASN A 147 -5.08 18.59 5.59
CA ASN A 147 -4.71 18.10 4.27
C ASN A 147 -3.71 16.93 4.25
N ILE A 148 -3.54 16.19 5.35
CA ILE A 148 -2.59 15.07 5.47
C ILE A 148 -2.72 14.02 4.34
N GLY A 149 -3.95 13.74 3.87
CA GLY A 149 -4.19 12.79 2.78
C GLY A 149 -3.94 13.36 1.38
N ILE A 150 -3.81 14.67 1.25
CA ILE A 150 -3.36 15.37 0.04
C ILE A 150 -1.82 15.44 0.01
N GLU A 151 -1.16 15.70 1.14
CA GLU A 151 0.30 15.70 1.28
C GLU A 151 0.90 14.30 1.07
N PHE A 152 0.23 13.26 1.58
CA PHE A 152 0.69 11.87 1.50
C PHE A 152 -0.26 10.96 0.69
N PRO A 153 -0.47 11.22 -0.61
CA PRO A 153 -1.58 10.63 -1.36
C PRO A 153 -1.39 9.15 -1.72
N GLN A 154 -0.16 8.63 -1.64
CA GLN A 154 0.15 7.20 -1.80
C GLN A 154 -0.05 6.39 -0.49
N ILE A 155 -0.19 7.10 0.64
CA ILE A 155 -0.32 6.50 1.97
C ILE A 155 -1.80 6.44 2.34
N PHE A 156 -2.47 7.58 2.35
CA PHE A 156 -3.87 7.70 2.73
C PHE A 156 -4.79 7.73 1.51
N GLU A 157 -5.88 6.97 1.56
CA GLU A 157 -6.91 6.96 0.52
C GLU A 157 -7.94 8.06 0.79
N LEU A 158 -8.32 8.24 2.06
CA LEU A 158 -9.10 9.39 2.51
C LEU A 158 -8.23 10.66 2.49
N LYS A 159 -8.55 11.60 1.58
CA LYS A 159 -7.73 12.79 1.31
C LYS A 159 -7.86 13.90 2.35
N VAL A 160 -9.04 14.04 2.96
CA VAL A 160 -9.36 15.15 3.87
C VAL A 160 -10.12 14.58 5.09
N PRO A 161 -9.45 13.82 5.98
CA PRO A 161 -10.07 13.16 7.13
C PRO A 161 -10.71 14.13 8.13
N GLU A 162 -10.25 15.38 8.18
CA GLU A 162 -10.80 16.45 9.01
C GLU A 162 -12.20 16.93 8.56
N ASN A 163 -12.62 16.57 7.33
CA ASN A 163 -13.94 16.89 6.78
C ASN A 163 -14.87 15.65 6.68
N VAL A 164 -14.49 14.52 7.30
CA VAL A 164 -15.27 13.27 7.27
C VAL A 164 -15.36 12.70 8.68
N THR A 165 -16.58 12.58 9.21
CA THR A 165 -16.81 12.06 10.57
C THR A 165 -16.29 10.64 10.69
N ILE A 166 -15.86 10.25 11.90
CA ILE A 166 -15.32 8.90 12.16
C ILE A 166 -16.27 7.78 11.67
N ASP A 167 -17.58 7.96 11.82
CA ASP A 167 -18.60 7.02 11.34
C ASP A 167 -18.71 7.02 9.79
N ASP A 168 -18.73 8.20 9.15
CA ASP A 168 -18.77 8.33 7.69
C ASP A 168 -17.57 7.70 6.98
N ARG A 169 -16.42 7.57 7.67
CA ARG A 169 -15.20 6.95 7.09
C ARG A 169 -15.44 5.52 6.67
N HIS A 170 -16.22 4.75 7.43
CA HIS A 170 -16.57 3.38 7.03
C HIS A 170 -17.42 3.36 5.75
N ILE A 171 -18.44 4.22 5.66
CA ILE A 171 -19.34 4.28 4.50
C ILE A 171 -18.54 4.64 3.23
N LYS A 172 -17.67 5.66 3.31
CA LYS A 172 -16.82 6.07 2.18
C LYS A 172 -15.73 5.05 1.85
N ARG A 173 -15.18 4.33 2.84
CA ARG A 173 -14.24 3.24 2.62
C ARG A 173 -14.90 2.08 1.87
N MET A 174 -16.10 1.67 2.28
CA MET A 174 -16.86 0.60 1.62
C MET A 174 -17.12 0.97 0.15
N GLN A 175 -17.65 2.17 -0.11
CA GLN A 175 -17.90 2.66 -1.48
C GLN A 175 -16.65 2.66 -2.36
N HIS A 176 -15.51 3.18 -1.85
CA HIS A 176 -14.24 3.14 -2.58
C HIS A 176 -13.68 1.71 -2.73
N GLU A 177 -13.98 0.80 -1.81
CA GLU A 177 -13.66 -0.62 -1.94
C GLU A 177 -14.48 -1.29 -3.04
N ASP A 178 -15.79 -1.00 -3.12
CA ASP A 178 -16.68 -1.48 -4.18
C ASP A 178 -16.21 -0.98 -5.56
N ASP A 179 -15.92 0.33 -5.68
CA ASP A 179 -15.34 0.98 -6.88
C ASP A 179 -13.95 0.43 -7.27
N LYS A 180 -13.27 -0.30 -6.37
CA LYS A 180 -11.93 -0.88 -6.59
C LYS A 180 -11.92 -2.39 -6.74
N PHE A 181 -13.02 -3.06 -6.44
CA PHE A 181 -13.12 -4.50 -6.60
C PHE A 181 -13.05 -4.89 -8.08
N SER A 182 -12.51 -6.08 -8.35
CA SER A 182 -12.37 -6.62 -9.70
C SER A 182 -12.74 -8.09 -9.67
N SER A 183 -13.93 -8.39 -10.20
CA SER A 183 -14.43 -9.74 -10.45
C SER A 183 -13.39 -10.60 -11.17
N ASP A 184 -12.78 -10.04 -12.20
CA ASP A 184 -11.91 -10.76 -13.14
C ASP A 184 -10.60 -11.16 -12.46
N HIS A 185 -10.03 -10.28 -11.63
CA HIS A 185 -8.83 -10.57 -10.82
C HIS A 185 -9.14 -11.56 -9.70
N TYR A 186 -10.29 -11.41 -9.02
CA TYR A 186 -10.75 -12.37 -8.01
C TYR A 186 -10.96 -13.77 -8.59
N LEU A 187 -11.61 -13.87 -9.75
CA LEU A 187 -11.87 -15.15 -10.42
C LEU A 187 -10.59 -15.77 -11.01
N ALA A 188 -9.65 -14.96 -11.50
CA ALA A 188 -8.34 -15.46 -11.91
C ALA A 188 -7.59 -16.10 -10.73
N ASP A 189 -7.49 -15.40 -9.60
CA ASP A 189 -6.87 -15.94 -8.37
C ASP A 189 -7.69 -17.09 -7.75
N PHE A 190 -9.00 -17.16 -7.98
CA PHE A 190 -9.84 -18.26 -7.50
C PHE A 190 -9.57 -19.57 -8.26
N TYR A 191 -9.28 -19.51 -9.56
CA TYR A 191 -9.03 -20.70 -10.39
C TYR A 191 -7.54 -21.06 -10.55
N ASP A 192 -6.59 -20.16 -10.27
CA ASP A 192 -5.15 -20.48 -10.26
C ASP A 192 -4.70 -21.11 -8.93
N GLU A 193 -5.10 -22.38 -8.74
CA GLU A 193 -4.69 -23.18 -7.58
C GLU A 193 -3.16 -23.37 -7.49
N GLU A 194 -2.43 -23.39 -8.62
CA GLU A 194 -0.98 -23.64 -8.63
C GLU A 194 -0.20 -22.40 -8.15
N LEU A 195 -0.60 -21.20 -8.58
CA LEU A 195 -0.04 -19.93 -8.11
C LEU A 195 -0.24 -19.73 -6.60
N LEU A 196 -1.41 -20.12 -6.06
CA LEU A 196 -1.75 -19.93 -4.66
C LEU A 196 -1.25 -21.04 -3.72
N ALA A 197 -1.01 -22.25 -4.20
CA ALA A 197 -0.60 -23.39 -3.37
C ALA A 197 0.60 -23.09 -2.43
N PRO A 198 1.66 -22.38 -2.83
CA PRO A 198 2.75 -21.99 -1.92
C PRO A 198 2.27 -21.13 -0.75
N TYR A 199 1.42 -20.14 -1.00
CA TYR A 199 0.95 -19.19 0.02
C TYR A 199 -0.15 -19.77 0.91
N LEU A 200 -0.98 -20.68 0.40
CA LEU A 200 -1.97 -21.42 1.18
C LEU A 200 -1.33 -22.50 2.08
N SER A 201 -0.20 -23.08 1.65
CA SER A 201 0.56 -24.07 2.43
C SER A 201 1.67 -23.49 3.30
N ALA A 202 2.01 -22.21 3.13
CA ALA A 202 3.00 -21.52 3.95
C ALA A 202 2.70 -21.61 5.45
N VAL A 203 3.75 -21.60 6.26
CA VAL A 203 3.69 -21.57 7.72
C VAL A 203 4.39 -20.31 8.20
N ALA A 204 3.74 -19.56 9.09
CA ALA A 204 4.35 -18.37 9.68
C ALA A 204 5.58 -18.76 10.52
N ASN A 205 6.64 -17.95 10.47
CA ASN A 205 7.94 -18.28 11.07
C ASN A 205 7.86 -18.54 12.59
N TRP A 206 6.84 -17.98 13.26
CA TRP A 206 6.56 -18.16 14.68
C TRP A 206 5.94 -19.52 15.05
N ASP A 207 5.36 -20.25 14.09
CA ASP A 207 4.86 -21.62 14.27
C ASP A 207 5.86 -22.69 13.81
N SER A 208 7.03 -22.28 13.29
CA SER A 208 8.14 -23.21 13.04
C SER A 208 8.62 -23.89 14.33
N PRO A 209 8.96 -25.19 14.30
CA PRO A 209 9.66 -25.86 15.42
C PRO A 209 10.99 -25.23 15.82
N SER A 210 11.61 -24.41 14.95
CA SER A 210 12.84 -23.66 15.23
C SER A 210 12.62 -22.32 15.95
N PHE A 211 11.36 -21.89 16.13
CA PHE A 211 11.06 -20.59 16.76
C PHE A 211 11.47 -20.55 18.23
N ASN A 212 12.16 -19.49 18.65
CA ASN A 212 12.58 -19.33 20.03
C ASN A 212 11.39 -19.01 20.94
N LYS A 213 11.16 -19.89 21.94
CA LYS A 213 10.08 -19.75 22.93
C LYS A 213 10.37 -18.66 23.96
N GLU A 214 11.64 -18.38 24.23
CA GLU A 214 12.06 -17.33 25.15
C GLU A 214 12.30 -16.06 24.34
N ILE A 215 11.23 -15.28 24.17
CA ILE A 215 11.25 -14.07 23.35
C ILE A 215 12.07 -12.99 24.06
N GLU A 216 13.20 -12.63 23.45
CA GLU A 216 14.09 -11.54 23.85
C GLU A 216 14.14 -10.46 22.76
N PHE A 217 14.54 -9.26 23.15
CA PHE A 217 14.72 -8.14 22.23
C PHE A 217 16.18 -8.04 21.75
N SER A 218 16.41 -7.72 20.48
CA SER A 218 17.75 -7.42 19.96
C SER A 218 18.24 -6.04 20.43
N GLU A 219 19.53 -5.75 20.23
CA GLU A 219 20.07 -4.42 20.55
C GLU A 219 19.40 -3.30 19.72
N ASP A 220 19.04 -3.57 18.47
CA ASP A 220 18.33 -2.64 17.58
C ASP A 220 16.87 -2.41 18.01
N GLU A 221 16.16 -3.47 18.40
CA GLU A 221 14.79 -3.37 18.93
C GLU A 221 14.77 -2.61 20.27
N VAL A 222 15.76 -2.86 21.14
CA VAL A 222 15.98 -2.09 22.36
C VAL A 222 16.37 -0.64 22.05
N GLY A 223 17.03 -0.38 20.91
CA GLY A 223 17.27 0.96 20.38
C GLY A 223 15.96 1.68 20.09
N VAL A 224 15.10 1.10 19.24
CA VAL A 224 13.77 1.65 18.92
C VAL A 224 12.93 1.92 20.18
N LEU A 225 12.93 0.99 21.14
CA LEU A 225 12.17 1.15 22.39
C LEU A 225 12.72 2.26 23.31
N LYS A 226 14.02 2.62 23.22
CA LYS A 226 14.61 3.74 23.98
C LYS A 226 14.30 5.11 23.40
N GLU A 227 13.95 5.19 22.12
CA GLU A 227 13.56 6.43 21.43
C GLU A 227 12.08 6.81 21.68
N LEU A 228 11.32 5.97 22.39
CA LEU A 228 9.91 6.21 22.68
C LEU A 228 9.74 7.14 23.91
N PRO A 229 8.91 8.18 23.83
CA PRO A 229 8.60 9.05 24.97
C PRO A 229 7.76 8.32 26.02
N SER A 230 7.87 8.74 27.28
CA SER A 230 7.16 8.13 28.43
C SER A 230 5.71 8.60 28.56
N LYS A 231 4.93 8.53 27.47
CA LYS A 231 3.53 9.00 27.43
C LYS A 231 2.60 8.18 28.33
N HIS A 232 1.62 8.86 28.94
CA HIS A 232 0.52 8.23 29.68
C HIS A 232 -0.78 8.39 28.90
N TYR A 233 -1.61 7.34 28.88
CA TYR A 233 -2.87 7.34 28.12
C TYR A 233 -4.07 7.44 29.06
N LEU A 234 -4.89 8.44 28.79
CA LEU A 234 -6.21 8.63 29.40
C LEU A 234 -7.25 8.28 28.33
N LEU A 235 -7.98 7.19 28.52
CA LEU A 235 -8.86 6.59 27.51
C LEU A 235 -10.20 6.20 28.13
N THR A 236 -11.29 6.38 27.39
CA THR A 236 -12.56 5.74 27.74
C THR A 236 -12.51 4.23 27.46
N LYS A 237 -13.46 3.47 28.01
CA LYS A 237 -13.59 2.02 27.74
C LYS A 237 -13.92 1.72 26.27
N SER A 238 -14.54 2.67 25.56
CA SER A 238 -14.79 2.57 24.12
C SER A 238 -13.48 2.77 23.33
N GLU A 239 -12.76 3.86 23.60
CA GLU A 239 -11.48 4.18 22.95
C GLU A 239 -10.44 3.07 23.17
N TYR A 240 -10.39 2.49 24.38
CA TYR A 240 -9.52 1.36 24.69
C TYR A 240 -9.78 0.15 23.78
N LYS A 241 -11.05 -0.15 23.50
CA LYS A 241 -11.43 -1.22 22.57
C LYS A 241 -11.11 -0.85 21.13
N GLN A 242 -11.39 0.39 20.71
CA GLN A 242 -11.06 0.88 19.37
C GLN A 242 -9.55 0.76 19.07
N VAL A 243 -8.68 1.09 20.03
CA VAL A 243 -7.23 0.87 19.95
C VAL A 243 -6.90 -0.62 19.81
N LEU A 244 -7.48 -1.48 20.64
CA LEU A 244 -7.26 -2.94 20.54
C LEU A 244 -7.76 -3.53 19.22
N TYR A 245 -8.82 -2.99 18.62
CA TYR A 245 -9.32 -3.41 17.31
C TYR A 245 -8.45 -2.87 16.15
N GLY A 246 -7.96 -1.64 16.22
CA GLY A 246 -6.99 -1.10 15.26
C GLY A 246 -5.66 -1.86 15.26
N LEU A 247 -5.21 -2.34 16.43
CA LEU A 247 -4.09 -3.27 16.55
C LEU A 247 -4.34 -4.59 15.78
N VAL A 248 -5.56 -5.13 15.82
CA VAL A 248 -5.91 -6.37 15.08
C VAL A 248 -5.91 -6.13 13.58
N ASP A 249 -6.45 -5.00 13.11
CA ASP A 249 -6.44 -4.58 11.69
C ASP A 249 -5.01 -4.42 11.15
N ILE A 250 -4.11 -3.78 11.92
CA ILE A 250 -2.68 -3.63 11.56
C ILE A 250 -1.95 -4.99 11.58
N LEU A 251 -2.17 -5.83 12.59
CA LEU A 251 -1.51 -7.14 12.70
C LEU A 251 -2.04 -8.15 11.67
N TYR A 252 -3.30 -8.06 11.24
CA TYR A 252 -3.81 -8.84 10.12
C TYR A 252 -3.06 -8.52 8.84
N ALA A 253 -2.87 -7.23 8.55
CA ALA A 253 -2.15 -6.75 7.39
C ALA A 253 -0.67 -7.22 7.39
N TYR A 254 -0.04 -7.28 8.57
CA TYR A 254 1.29 -7.87 8.78
C TYR A 254 1.31 -9.40 8.58
N CYS A 255 0.32 -10.14 9.09
CA CYS A 255 0.22 -11.57 8.84
C CYS A 255 -0.01 -11.89 7.35
N TYR A 256 -0.77 -11.05 6.64
CA TYR A 256 -0.97 -11.18 5.19
C TYR A 256 0.36 -11.03 4.45
N ASP A 257 1.12 -9.97 4.78
CA ASP A 257 2.45 -9.73 4.22
C ASP A 257 3.36 -10.95 4.45
N LYS A 258 3.58 -11.35 5.71
CA LYS A 258 4.48 -12.48 6.02
C LYS A 258 4.02 -13.81 5.41
N ARG A 259 2.73 -14.03 5.16
CA ARG A 259 2.26 -15.21 4.42
C ARG A 259 2.58 -15.10 2.92
N THR A 260 2.28 -13.96 2.31
CA THR A 260 2.43 -13.76 0.85
C THR A 260 3.86 -13.51 0.40
N THR A 261 4.76 -13.12 1.31
CA THR A 261 6.20 -13.02 1.06
C THR A 261 7.01 -14.18 1.68
N LEU A 262 6.33 -15.26 2.10
CA LEU A 262 6.94 -16.48 2.67
C LEU A 262 7.87 -16.22 3.88
N ASN A 263 7.54 -15.18 4.66
CA ASN A 263 8.20 -14.62 5.85
C ASN A 263 9.38 -13.66 5.61
N GLU A 264 9.77 -13.38 4.36
CA GLU A 264 10.86 -12.44 4.04
C GLU A 264 10.28 -11.10 3.57
N SER A 265 10.58 -9.98 4.25
CA SER A 265 10.03 -8.66 3.89
C SER A 265 10.53 -8.20 2.51
N THR A 266 9.63 -7.66 1.69
CA THR A 266 9.92 -7.08 0.37
C THR A 266 9.81 -5.55 0.40
N VAL A 267 10.12 -4.88 -0.72
CA VAL A 267 9.88 -3.43 -0.87
C VAL A 267 8.39 -3.06 -0.76
N GLU A 268 7.52 -3.90 -1.34
CA GLU A 268 6.07 -3.72 -1.32
C GLU A 268 5.42 -4.09 0.02
N SER A 269 6.12 -4.80 0.91
CA SER A 269 5.58 -5.17 2.22
C SER A 269 5.12 -3.96 3.05
N SER A 270 5.84 -2.84 2.93
CA SER A 270 5.45 -1.56 3.53
C SER A 270 4.17 -0.95 2.91
N TRP A 271 3.93 -1.18 1.63
CA TRP A 271 2.69 -0.82 0.93
C TRP A 271 1.53 -1.72 1.34
N THR A 272 1.74 -3.04 1.34
CA THR A 272 0.75 -4.07 1.70
C THR A 272 0.18 -3.86 3.10
N ILE A 273 1.05 -3.65 4.09
CA ILE A 273 0.62 -3.47 5.48
C ILE A 273 -0.23 -2.19 5.64
N ASN A 274 0.20 -1.09 5.01
CA ASN A 274 -0.57 0.17 5.01
C ASN A 274 -1.93 0.01 4.28
N LYS A 275 -1.94 -0.60 3.10
CA LYS A 275 -3.15 -0.69 2.26
C LYS A 275 -4.20 -1.63 2.81
N LEU A 276 -3.82 -2.74 3.43
CA LEU A 276 -4.77 -3.68 4.01
C LEU A 276 -5.37 -3.18 5.33
N SER A 277 -4.62 -2.39 6.12
CA SER A 277 -5.13 -1.77 7.34
C SER A 277 -6.07 -0.59 7.02
N SER A 278 -7.33 -0.68 7.46
CA SER A 278 -8.27 0.46 7.40
C SER A 278 -7.90 1.57 8.38
N THR A 279 -7.26 1.21 9.49
CA THR A 279 -6.76 2.16 10.50
C THR A 279 -5.71 3.09 9.88
N LEU A 280 -4.72 2.50 9.18
CA LEU A 280 -3.62 3.25 8.58
C LEU A 280 -4.04 4.02 7.31
N SER A 281 -4.78 3.38 6.39
CA SER A 281 -5.09 3.98 5.07
C SER A 281 -6.34 4.86 5.02
N TRP A 282 -7.28 4.68 5.96
CA TRP A 282 -8.59 5.34 5.97
C TRP A 282 -8.98 6.04 7.28
N PHE A 283 -8.14 5.96 8.32
CA PHE A 283 -8.42 6.53 9.65
C PHE A 283 -9.73 6.01 10.27
N CYS A 284 -10.12 4.76 9.96
CA CYS A 284 -11.29 4.08 10.52
C CYS A 284 -11.00 3.59 11.96
N THR A 285 -12.02 3.62 12.82
CA THR A 285 -12.02 2.94 14.12
C THR A 285 -13.20 2.00 14.27
N PHE A 286 -12.96 0.79 14.75
CA PHE A 286 -13.95 -0.28 14.77
C PHE A 286 -14.68 -0.38 16.12
N HIS A 287 -15.90 -0.91 16.10
CA HIS A 287 -16.72 -1.08 17.31
C HIS A 287 -16.84 -2.55 17.75
N ASP A 288 -16.57 -3.49 16.85
CA ASP A 288 -16.57 -4.93 17.12
C ASP A 288 -15.56 -5.71 16.26
N MET A 289 -15.28 -6.95 16.64
CA MET A 289 -14.28 -7.81 16.00
C MET A 289 -14.68 -8.30 14.60
N ARG A 290 -15.98 -8.38 14.30
CA ARG A 290 -16.48 -8.81 12.99
C ARG A 290 -16.32 -7.70 11.96
N GLN A 291 -16.60 -6.45 12.35
CA GLN A 291 -16.34 -5.26 11.52
C GLN A 291 -14.86 -5.15 11.12
N VAL A 292 -13.93 -5.47 12.04
CA VAL A 292 -12.48 -5.58 11.74
C VAL A 292 -12.24 -6.63 10.65
N LEU A 293 -12.65 -7.87 10.90
CA LEU A 293 -12.35 -8.99 9.99
C LEU A 293 -12.99 -8.82 8.60
N ILE A 294 -14.22 -8.27 8.51
CA ILE A 294 -14.84 -7.95 7.21
C ILE A 294 -14.00 -6.93 6.43
N ALA A 295 -13.54 -5.86 7.08
CA ALA A 295 -12.68 -4.87 6.43
C ALA A 295 -11.34 -5.46 5.98
N CYS A 296 -10.69 -6.22 6.86
CA CYS A 296 -9.45 -6.95 6.54
C CYS A 296 -9.62 -7.91 5.35
N TYR A 297 -10.75 -8.61 5.26
CA TYR A 297 -11.05 -9.57 4.19
C TYR A 297 -11.35 -8.86 2.88
N ARG A 298 -12.29 -7.90 2.86
CA ARG A 298 -12.58 -7.07 1.67
C ARG A 298 -11.31 -6.48 1.09
N ARG A 299 -10.48 -5.83 1.91
CA ARG A 299 -9.23 -5.18 1.43
C ARG A 299 -8.21 -6.18 0.89
N ALA A 300 -8.14 -7.39 1.46
CA ALA A 300 -7.31 -8.47 0.94
C ALA A 300 -7.81 -9.08 -0.39
N LEU A 301 -9.10 -8.94 -0.73
CA LEU A 301 -9.65 -9.32 -2.03
C LEU A 301 -9.63 -8.18 -3.08
N ILE A 302 -9.32 -6.94 -2.66
CA ILE A 302 -9.42 -5.74 -3.51
C ILE A 302 -8.07 -5.14 -3.90
N HIS A 303 -7.10 -5.09 -2.97
CA HIS A 303 -5.86 -4.35 -3.15
C HIS A 303 -4.64 -5.19 -3.58
N PRO A 304 -4.30 -6.31 -2.92
CA PRO A 304 -3.01 -6.97 -3.11
C PRO A 304 -2.98 -7.85 -4.38
N ILE A 305 -1.85 -8.55 -4.56
CA ILE A 305 -1.54 -9.43 -5.69
C ILE A 305 -2.16 -10.84 -5.60
N PHE A 306 -2.77 -11.23 -4.48
CA PHE A 306 -3.36 -12.57 -4.28
C PHE A 306 -4.72 -12.49 -3.56
N ARG A 307 -5.81 -12.48 -4.32
CA ARG A 307 -7.16 -12.08 -3.89
C ARG A 307 -8.03 -13.30 -3.61
N ASN A 308 -7.62 -14.12 -2.64
CA ASN A 308 -8.30 -15.38 -2.36
C ASN A 308 -8.94 -15.43 -0.95
N PHE A 309 -10.18 -15.92 -0.88
CA PHE A 309 -10.94 -15.98 0.37
C PHE A 309 -10.35 -16.99 1.38
N GLU A 310 -9.85 -18.15 0.93
CA GLU A 310 -9.19 -19.12 1.82
C GLU A 310 -7.81 -18.63 2.26
N LEU A 311 -7.13 -17.80 1.46
CA LEU A 311 -5.92 -17.09 1.91
C LEU A 311 -6.24 -16.16 3.10
N CYS A 312 -7.38 -15.46 3.06
CA CYS A 312 -7.84 -14.63 4.19
C CYS A 312 -8.14 -15.47 5.44
N ASN A 313 -8.68 -16.69 5.27
CA ASN A 313 -8.83 -17.66 6.36
C ASN A 313 -7.46 -18.10 6.92
N LYS A 314 -6.45 -18.35 6.09
CA LYS A 314 -5.10 -18.67 6.58
C LYS A 314 -4.50 -17.51 7.40
N VAL A 315 -4.51 -16.30 6.86
CA VAL A 315 -3.95 -15.09 7.51
C VAL A 315 -4.60 -14.81 8.87
N ARG A 316 -5.91 -14.97 8.98
CA ARG A 316 -6.64 -14.91 10.25
C ARG A 316 -6.13 -15.93 11.27
N ASN A 317 -5.82 -17.15 10.84
CA ASN A 317 -5.27 -18.18 11.73
C ASN A 317 -3.83 -17.86 12.16
N ASP A 318 -3.01 -17.29 11.27
CA ASP A 318 -1.67 -16.79 11.62
C ASP A 318 -1.73 -15.65 12.64
N LEU A 319 -2.72 -14.76 12.54
CA LEU A 319 -2.96 -13.69 13.52
C LEU A 319 -3.35 -14.25 14.89
N ILE A 320 -4.20 -15.28 14.92
CA ILE A 320 -4.52 -16.01 16.16
C ILE A 320 -3.26 -16.66 16.75
N SER A 321 -2.35 -17.22 15.94
CA SER A 321 -1.12 -17.84 16.45
C SER A 321 -0.04 -16.83 16.87
N LEU A 322 0.07 -15.69 16.18
CA LEU A 322 0.91 -14.54 16.55
C LEU A 322 0.54 -14.03 17.93
N LEU A 323 -0.74 -13.71 18.16
CA LEU A 323 -1.24 -13.21 19.44
C LEU A 323 -1.02 -14.22 20.58
N LYS A 324 -1.08 -15.53 20.29
CA LYS A 324 -0.76 -16.62 21.24
C LYS A 324 0.73 -16.69 21.64
N LYS A 325 1.66 -16.05 20.92
CA LYS A 325 3.06 -15.87 21.36
C LYS A 325 3.18 -14.81 22.47
N GLY A 326 2.16 -13.97 22.64
CA GLY A 326 2.05 -13.01 23.72
C GLY A 326 2.81 -11.69 23.52
N LYS A 327 2.69 -10.82 24.52
CA LYS A 327 2.96 -9.38 24.42
C LYS A 327 4.33 -9.00 23.85
N LYS A 328 5.41 -9.69 24.24
CA LYS A 328 6.75 -9.41 23.70
C LYS A 328 6.84 -9.65 22.19
N PHE A 329 6.17 -10.69 21.67
CA PHE A 329 6.22 -10.97 20.24
C PHE A 329 5.43 -9.95 19.44
N VAL A 330 4.24 -9.56 19.93
CA VAL A 330 3.44 -8.47 19.34
C VAL A 330 4.26 -7.18 19.25
N ILE A 331 5.03 -6.84 20.30
CA ILE A 331 5.93 -5.68 20.28
C ILE A 331 7.02 -5.85 19.19
N LYS A 332 7.66 -7.01 19.05
CA LYS A 332 8.65 -7.26 17.97
C LYS A 332 8.03 -7.09 16.57
N CYS A 333 6.82 -7.60 16.33
CA CYS A 333 6.12 -7.41 15.06
C CYS A 333 5.81 -5.92 14.80
N MET A 334 5.42 -5.15 15.81
CA MET A 334 5.20 -3.71 15.66
C MET A 334 6.52 -2.92 15.48
N ILE A 335 7.66 -3.42 15.98
CA ILE A 335 8.99 -2.86 15.67
C ILE A 335 9.41 -3.17 14.22
N ASP A 336 9.13 -4.37 13.71
CA ASP A 336 9.36 -4.74 12.30
C ASP A 336 8.55 -3.80 11.38
N ILE A 337 7.24 -3.61 11.65
CA ILE A 337 6.40 -2.61 10.96
C ILE A 337 7.00 -1.20 11.04
N HIS A 338 7.45 -0.77 12.23
CA HIS A 338 8.08 0.53 12.43
C HIS A 338 9.33 0.71 11.55
N GLN A 339 10.19 -0.31 11.50
CA GLN A 339 11.40 -0.30 10.66
C GLN A 339 11.03 -0.28 9.17
N MET A 340 10.09 -1.13 8.73
CA MET A 340 9.60 -1.21 7.34
C MET A 340 8.96 0.11 6.86
N PHE A 341 8.31 0.86 7.74
CA PHE A 341 7.76 2.18 7.41
C PHE A 341 8.83 3.28 7.39
N ASN A 342 9.92 3.16 8.15
CA ASN A 342 11.05 4.09 8.11
C ASN A 342 11.99 3.86 6.90
N THR A 343 12.04 2.64 6.36
CA THR A 343 12.85 2.29 5.17
C THR A 343 12.06 2.27 3.86
N SER A 344 10.75 2.56 3.90
CA SER A 344 9.88 2.59 2.72
C SER A 344 10.30 3.67 1.71
N ASN A 345 10.02 3.44 0.42
CA ASN A 345 10.30 4.41 -0.64
C ASN A 345 9.38 5.65 -0.56
N ASP A 346 8.10 5.44 -0.22
CA ASP A 346 7.17 6.51 0.15
C ASP A 346 7.39 6.94 1.61
N ALA A 347 6.86 8.10 2.00
CA ALA A 347 6.99 8.69 3.33
C ALA A 347 6.22 7.97 4.47
N ARG A 348 6.15 6.62 4.48
CA ARG A 348 5.36 5.82 5.44
C ARG A 348 5.79 5.98 6.91
N TYR A 349 6.95 6.61 7.17
CA TYR A 349 7.33 7.07 8.50
C TYR A 349 6.28 7.97 9.17
N ILE A 350 5.38 8.64 8.41
CA ILE A 350 4.26 9.37 8.99
C ILE A 350 3.33 8.46 9.82
N LEU A 351 3.09 7.21 9.37
CA LEU A 351 2.30 6.22 10.09
C LEU A 351 2.96 5.82 11.42
N ASN A 352 4.29 5.90 11.51
CA ASN A 352 4.99 5.66 12.77
C ASN A 352 4.70 6.75 13.80
N GLN A 353 4.52 7.99 13.36
CA GLN A 353 4.20 9.13 14.22
C GLN A 353 2.71 9.19 14.56
N LEU A 354 1.82 8.90 13.60
CA LEU A 354 0.37 8.88 13.80
C LEU A 354 -0.11 7.68 14.64
N TYR A 355 0.56 6.53 14.55
CA TYR A 355 0.10 5.27 15.12
C TYR A 355 1.19 4.43 15.80
N ILE A 356 2.23 3.99 15.07
CA ILE A 356 3.05 2.84 15.52
C ILE A 356 3.86 3.14 16.79
N LYS A 357 4.40 4.35 16.97
CA LYS A 357 5.10 4.75 18.20
C LYS A 357 4.17 4.68 19.43
N ASP A 358 2.97 5.23 19.33
CA ASP A 358 2.00 5.22 20.43
C ASP A 358 1.46 3.80 20.70
N TYR A 359 1.27 2.97 19.66
CA TYR A 359 1.01 1.53 19.83
C TYR A 359 2.16 0.80 20.57
N LEU A 360 3.43 1.12 20.32
CA LEU A 360 4.57 0.51 21.01
C LEU A 360 4.64 0.91 22.49
N ILE A 361 4.27 2.13 22.85
CA ILE A 361 4.16 2.58 24.25
C ILE A 361 2.95 1.91 24.92
N PHE A 362 1.81 1.89 24.25
CA PHE A 362 0.58 1.23 24.71
C PHE A 362 0.81 -0.27 24.97
N LEU A 363 1.45 -0.99 24.04
CA LEU A 363 1.72 -2.43 24.16
C LEU A 363 2.66 -2.77 25.32
N GLN A 364 3.57 -1.88 25.72
CA GLN A 364 4.39 -2.09 26.92
C GLN A 364 3.53 -2.07 28.20
N LYS A 365 2.44 -1.29 28.21
CA LYS A 365 1.51 -1.13 29.35
C LYS A 365 0.30 -2.09 29.33
N CYS A 366 -0.15 -2.50 28.14
CA CYS A 366 -1.20 -3.51 27.88
C CYS A 366 -1.03 -4.80 28.71
N ARG A 367 -2.12 -5.43 29.12
CA ARG A 367 -2.12 -6.63 29.99
C ARG A 367 -2.14 -7.92 29.17
N PRO A 368 -1.42 -8.99 29.58
CA PRO A 368 -1.40 -10.26 28.84
C PRO A 368 -2.79 -10.86 28.57
N GLU A 369 -3.73 -10.66 29.50
CA GLU A 369 -5.10 -11.13 29.43
C GLU A 369 -5.90 -10.51 28.27
N GLU A 370 -5.58 -9.28 27.85
CA GLU A 370 -6.28 -8.58 26.78
C GLU A 370 -5.93 -9.17 25.41
N LEU A 371 -4.66 -9.59 25.22
CA LEU A 371 -4.25 -10.35 24.03
C LEU A 371 -4.90 -11.74 24.00
N VAL A 372 -5.16 -12.34 25.16
CA VAL A 372 -5.92 -13.60 25.29
C VAL A 372 -7.39 -13.39 24.93
N GLU A 373 -8.02 -12.30 25.38
CA GLU A 373 -9.39 -11.96 24.98
C GLU A 373 -9.47 -11.72 23.46
N LEU A 374 -8.52 -10.96 22.88
CA LEU A 374 -8.47 -10.68 21.44
C LEU A 374 -8.39 -11.95 20.58
N TYR A 375 -7.44 -12.86 20.80
CA TYR A 375 -7.34 -14.04 19.94
C TYR A 375 -8.52 -15.00 20.09
N ASN A 376 -9.18 -15.04 21.25
CA ASN A 376 -10.41 -15.82 21.44
C ASN A 376 -11.59 -15.16 20.71
N ASN A 377 -11.71 -13.84 20.75
CA ASN A 377 -12.72 -13.10 19.98
C ASN A 377 -12.54 -13.28 18.47
N ILE A 378 -11.31 -13.19 17.94
CA ILE A 378 -10.99 -13.46 16.53
C ILE A 378 -11.34 -14.90 16.15
N ALA A 379 -11.06 -15.87 17.03
CA ALA A 379 -11.37 -17.29 16.80
C ALA A 379 -12.88 -17.58 16.80
N ASN A 380 -13.67 -16.86 17.61
CA ASN A 380 -15.11 -17.08 17.79
C ASN A 380 -16.00 -16.39 16.74
N VAL A 381 -15.51 -15.36 16.06
CA VAL A 381 -16.19 -14.82 14.87
C VAL A 381 -16.09 -15.84 13.74
N GLU A 382 -17.11 -15.96 12.89
CA GLU A 382 -17.01 -16.61 11.58
C GLU A 382 -17.38 -15.59 10.49
N ILE A 383 -16.66 -15.62 9.36
CA ILE A 383 -16.85 -14.76 8.20
C ILE A 383 -17.15 -15.65 7.01
N THR A 384 -18.22 -15.36 6.30
CA THR A 384 -18.62 -16.02 5.05
C THR A 384 -18.41 -15.09 3.86
N LYS A 385 -18.51 -15.62 2.64
CA LYS A 385 -18.37 -14.82 1.41
C LYS A 385 -19.45 -13.74 1.29
N THR A 386 -20.67 -14.02 1.76
CA THR A 386 -21.79 -13.09 1.76
C THR A 386 -21.66 -11.96 2.78
N ASP A 387 -20.88 -12.15 3.86
CA ASP A 387 -20.59 -11.08 4.84
C ASP A 387 -19.68 -9.98 4.29
N LEU A 388 -19.09 -10.17 3.10
CA LEU A 388 -18.17 -9.20 2.50
C LEU A 388 -18.86 -8.20 1.56
N GLU A 389 -20.12 -8.44 1.19
CA GLU A 389 -20.89 -7.56 0.27
C GLU A 389 -20.12 -7.28 -1.04
N LEU A 390 -19.58 -8.34 -1.66
CA LEU A 390 -18.81 -8.33 -2.92
C LEU A 390 -19.33 -9.37 -3.95
N ASP A 391 -20.54 -9.90 -3.76
CA ASP A 391 -21.22 -10.87 -4.65
C ASP A 391 -20.38 -12.10 -5.06
N LEU A 392 -19.46 -12.52 -4.18
CA LEU A 392 -18.45 -13.55 -4.49
C LEU A 392 -19.05 -14.93 -4.74
N VAL A 393 -20.20 -15.25 -4.13
CA VAL A 393 -20.88 -16.54 -4.33
C VAL A 393 -21.52 -16.57 -5.71
N GLU A 394 -22.19 -15.47 -6.06
CA GLU A 394 -22.84 -15.23 -7.34
C GLU A 394 -21.82 -15.22 -8.49
N LEU A 395 -20.64 -14.63 -8.29
CA LEU A 395 -19.52 -14.65 -9.23
C LEU A 395 -18.95 -16.06 -9.45
N GLU A 396 -18.76 -16.84 -8.38
CA GLU A 396 -18.25 -18.21 -8.46
C GLU A 396 -19.26 -19.17 -9.11
N GLU A 397 -20.55 -19.05 -8.77
CA GLU A 397 -21.62 -19.82 -9.40
C GLU A 397 -21.77 -19.48 -10.89
N ALA A 398 -21.68 -18.19 -11.26
CA ALA A 398 -21.73 -17.77 -12.66
C ALA A 398 -20.51 -18.28 -13.48
N ALA A 399 -19.30 -18.21 -12.92
CA ALA A 399 -18.10 -18.67 -13.61
C ALA A 399 -18.07 -20.20 -13.79
N GLU A 400 -18.53 -20.97 -12.79
CA GLU A 400 -18.62 -22.43 -12.88
C GLU A 400 -19.72 -22.87 -13.87
N LEU A 401 -20.81 -22.11 -14.03
CA LEU A 401 -21.80 -22.34 -15.09
C LEU A 401 -21.19 -22.15 -16.49
N VAL A 402 -20.48 -21.04 -16.74
CA VAL A 402 -19.82 -20.78 -18.05
C VAL A 402 -18.83 -21.90 -18.39
N LYS A 403 -18.03 -22.32 -17.41
CA LYS A 403 -17.07 -23.42 -17.54
C LYS A 403 -17.74 -24.77 -17.86
N GLN A 404 -18.94 -25.03 -17.35
CA GLN A 404 -19.72 -26.22 -17.69
C GLN A 404 -20.29 -26.13 -19.12
N GLU A 405 -20.81 -24.97 -19.53
CA GLU A 405 -21.25 -24.74 -20.92
C GLU A 405 -20.10 -24.89 -21.93
N GLU A 406 -18.89 -24.41 -21.61
CA GLU A 406 -17.71 -24.64 -22.45
C GLU A 406 -17.37 -26.13 -22.58
N VAL A 407 -17.33 -26.88 -21.48
CA VAL A 407 -17.02 -28.33 -21.48
C VAL A 407 -18.06 -29.12 -22.26
N ASP A 408 -19.35 -28.84 -22.07
CA ASP A 408 -20.44 -29.49 -22.82
C ASP A 408 -20.33 -29.15 -24.32
N SER A 409 -20.04 -27.90 -24.69
CA SER A 409 -19.84 -27.50 -26.09
C SER A 409 -18.64 -28.21 -26.74
N VAL A 410 -17.55 -28.43 -26.00
CA VAL A 410 -16.39 -29.21 -26.48
C VAL A 410 -16.75 -30.68 -26.65
N MET A 411 -17.52 -31.26 -25.73
CA MET A 411 -18.02 -32.63 -25.84
C MET A 411 -18.98 -32.83 -27.02
N GLU A 412 -19.90 -31.89 -27.28
CA GLU A 412 -20.78 -31.92 -28.45
C GLU A 412 -19.96 -31.85 -29.76
N ASN A 413 -18.98 -30.94 -29.84
CA ASN A 413 -18.09 -30.81 -31.00
C ASN A 413 -17.25 -32.09 -31.22
N GLU A 414 -16.66 -32.67 -30.17
CA GLU A 414 -15.97 -33.96 -30.27
C GLU A 414 -16.91 -35.07 -30.75
N MET A 415 -18.15 -35.12 -30.26
CA MET A 415 -19.13 -36.14 -30.64
C MET A 415 -19.56 -35.98 -32.11
N ALA A 416 -19.73 -34.74 -32.58
CA ALA A 416 -20.00 -34.44 -33.99
C ALA A 416 -18.86 -34.91 -34.92
N VAL A 417 -17.60 -34.63 -34.55
CA VAL A 417 -16.41 -35.10 -35.31
C VAL A 417 -16.31 -36.63 -35.31
N LYS A 418 -16.60 -37.29 -34.18
CA LYS A 418 -16.64 -38.77 -34.08
C LYS A 418 -17.75 -39.37 -34.95
N MET A 419 -18.94 -38.77 -34.99
CA MET A 419 -20.03 -39.23 -35.87
C MET A 419 -19.71 -39.00 -37.37
N ALA A 420 -19.15 -37.84 -37.73
CA ALA A 420 -18.77 -37.53 -39.11
C ALA A 420 -17.70 -38.52 -39.65
N SER A 421 -16.67 -38.82 -38.85
CA SER A 421 -15.63 -39.78 -39.23
C SER A 421 -16.14 -41.23 -39.34
N MET A 422 -17.08 -41.65 -38.49
CA MET A 422 -17.78 -42.94 -38.66
C MET A 422 -18.60 -43.00 -39.96
N SER A 423 -19.25 -41.90 -40.36
CA SER A 423 -20.03 -41.84 -41.61
C SER A 423 -19.16 -42.00 -42.87
N LEU A 424 -17.90 -41.54 -42.84
CA LEU A 424 -16.97 -41.69 -43.96
C LEU A 424 -16.52 -43.15 -44.14
N LEU A 425 -16.30 -43.88 -43.04
CA LEU A 425 -15.90 -45.30 -43.07
C LEU A 425 -16.97 -46.23 -43.67
N THR A 426 -18.25 -45.87 -43.57
CA THR A 426 -19.36 -46.69 -44.10
C THR A 426 -19.59 -46.57 -45.61
N GLY A 427 -18.98 -45.60 -46.29
CA GLY A 427 -19.21 -45.35 -47.73
C GLY A 427 -18.57 -46.37 -48.69
N LEU A 428 -17.54 -47.10 -48.26
CA LEU A 428 -16.65 -47.88 -49.14
C LEU A 428 -17.14 -49.30 -49.51
N ARG A 429 -18.47 -49.55 -49.51
CA ARG A 429 -19.03 -50.85 -49.90
C ARG A 429 -20.26 -50.77 -50.80
N ARG A 430 -20.02 -50.60 -52.11
CA ARG A 430 -20.93 -51.04 -53.18
C ARG A 430 -20.22 -52.11 -54.03
N PRO A 431 -20.86 -53.25 -54.36
CA PRO A 431 -20.28 -54.24 -55.26
C PRO A 431 -20.45 -53.84 -56.73
N ASN A 432 -19.52 -54.24 -57.59
CA ASN A 432 -19.59 -54.05 -59.03
C ASN A 432 -20.76 -54.84 -59.67
N PRO A 433 -21.54 -54.22 -60.56
CA PRO A 433 -22.02 -54.85 -61.79
C PRO A 433 -20.93 -54.81 -62.87
N ALA A 434 -21.04 -55.64 -63.90
CA ALA A 434 -20.06 -55.73 -65.00
C ALA A 434 -20.44 -54.90 -66.23
N TYR A 435 -19.47 -54.73 -67.12
CA TYR A 435 -19.54 -54.14 -68.47
C TYR A 435 -20.78 -54.51 -69.31
N ILE A 436 -21.16 -53.59 -70.20
CA ILE A 436 -21.16 -53.79 -71.66
C ILE A 436 -21.21 -52.40 -72.35
N ASP A 437 -20.46 -52.23 -73.44
CA ASP A 437 -20.46 -51.04 -74.29
C ASP A 437 -21.55 -51.12 -75.38
N ASP A 438 -22.05 -49.98 -75.88
CA ASP A 438 -22.36 -49.80 -77.31
C ASP A 438 -22.43 -48.30 -77.68
N ASP A 439 -22.11 -47.96 -78.93
CA ASP A 439 -21.95 -46.57 -79.43
C ASP A 439 -23.22 -46.00 -80.09
N SER A 440 -23.37 -44.65 -80.15
CA SER A 440 -23.53 -43.86 -81.40
C SER A 440 -24.10 -42.42 -81.26
N ASP A 441 -23.21 -41.45 -81.44
CA ASP A 441 -23.28 -40.24 -82.30
C ASP A 441 -24.39 -39.16 -82.31
N SER A 442 -23.88 -37.93 -82.57
CA SER A 442 -24.50 -36.73 -83.21
C SER A 442 -25.39 -35.80 -82.36
N SER A 443 -25.29 -34.46 -82.44
CA SER A 443 -24.27 -33.56 -83.04
C SER A 443 -24.54 -32.08 -82.65
N ASP A 444 -23.49 -31.23 -82.63
CA ASP A 444 -23.38 -29.80 -83.06
C ASP A 444 -24.56 -28.78 -82.96
N SER A 445 -24.40 -27.44 -82.82
CA SER A 445 -23.34 -26.45 -82.48
C SER A 445 -23.96 -25.03 -82.67
N SER A 446 -23.48 -23.84 -82.23
CA SER A 446 -22.39 -23.34 -81.35
C SER A 446 -22.71 -21.86 -80.94
N ASP A 447 -21.80 -21.18 -80.22
CA ASP A 447 -21.57 -19.70 -80.20
C ASP A 447 -22.60 -18.73 -79.56
N SER A 448 -22.24 -17.51 -79.07
CA SER A 448 -20.92 -16.82 -78.97
C SER A 448 -20.84 -15.67 -77.91
N SER A 449 -19.60 -15.41 -77.44
CA SER A 449 -18.94 -14.11 -77.14
C SER A 449 -19.42 -13.05 -76.11
N SER A 450 -18.47 -12.66 -75.23
CA SER A 450 -18.03 -11.26 -74.87
C SER A 450 -18.92 -10.35 -73.98
N ASP A 451 -18.43 -9.42 -73.14
CA ASP A 451 -17.04 -9.05 -72.78
C ASP A 451 -16.94 -8.19 -71.47
N SER A 452 -15.71 -8.01 -70.93
CA SER A 452 -15.25 -6.89 -70.05
C SER A 452 -15.84 -6.74 -68.60
N SER A 453 -15.18 -6.16 -67.59
CA SER A 453 -13.81 -5.54 -67.44
C SER A 453 -13.35 -5.51 -65.96
N ASP A 454 -12.03 -5.56 -65.73
CA ASP A 454 -11.18 -4.78 -64.76
C ASP A 454 -11.57 -4.57 -63.28
N SER A 455 -10.63 -4.50 -62.31
CA SER A 455 -9.17 -4.81 -62.28
C SER A 455 -8.65 -4.85 -60.82
N SER A 456 -7.37 -5.16 -60.59
CA SER A 456 -6.78 -5.34 -59.25
C SER A 456 -5.29 -4.91 -59.14
N SER A 457 -4.93 -4.19 -58.08
CA SER A 457 -3.57 -4.00 -57.53
C SER A 457 -3.70 -3.53 -56.06
N ASP A 458 -2.85 -3.85 -55.08
CA ASP A 458 -1.38 -3.81 -54.96
C ASP A 458 -0.77 -2.39 -55.11
N SER A 459 0.21 -1.94 -54.30
CA SER A 459 0.82 -2.47 -53.04
C SER A 459 1.79 -1.44 -52.38
N SER A 460 2.43 -1.83 -51.25
CA SER A 460 3.67 -1.29 -50.60
C SER A 460 3.69 0.07 -49.86
N ASP A 461 4.17 0.02 -48.60
CA ASP A 461 5.28 0.76 -47.90
C ASP A 461 5.43 2.30 -48.06
N ASP A 462 5.99 3.11 -47.14
CA ASP A 462 6.93 2.87 -46.02
C ASP A 462 6.85 3.99 -44.92
N SER A 463 7.51 3.72 -43.79
CA SER A 463 7.83 4.48 -42.56
C SER A 463 7.96 6.02 -42.57
N SER A 464 7.60 6.66 -41.44
CA SER A 464 8.50 7.56 -40.67
C SER A 464 7.94 7.96 -39.30
N ASP A 465 8.80 7.98 -38.27
CA ASP A 465 8.51 8.53 -36.94
C ASP A 465 8.61 10.07 -36.93
N VAL A 466 7.72 10.74 -36.19
CA VAL A 466 7.98 12.08 -35.63
C VAL A 466 7.39 12.14 -34.21
N LEU A 467 8.20 12.63 -33.27
CA LEU A 467 7.76 13.05 -31.93
C LEU A 467 7.49 14.55 -31.98
N ASP A 468 6.28 15.00 -31.60
CA ASP A 468 6.05 16.42 -31.33
C ASP A 468 6.10 16.68 -29.82
N SER A 469 6.97 17.63 -29.45
CA SER A 469 7.09 18.19 -28.11
C SER A 469 6.79 19.70 -28.22
N ASP A 470 5.64 20.13 -27.72
CA ASP A 470 5.34 21.55 -27.58
C ASP A 470 6.02 22.10 -26.31
N ASP A 471 6.76 23.20 -26.47
CA ASP A 471 7.24 24.05 -25.38
C ASP A 471 7.20 25.53 -25.83
N ASP A 472 7.13 26.44 -24.87
CA ASP A 472 6.70 27.85 -24.97
C ASP A 472 7.64 28.75 -25.83
N PRO A 473 7.27 29.99 -26.26
CA PRO A 473 6.96 31.09 -25.32
C PRO A 473 6.00 32.23 -25.76
N SER A 474 5.44 32.96 -24.78
CA SER A 474 5.21 34.43 -24.81
C SER A 474 5.07 35.08 -23.43
#